data_AF-A0A6L7VXI6-F1
#
_entry.id   AF-A0A6L7VXI6-F1
#
_cell.length_a   1.000
_cell.length_b   1.000
_cell.length_c   1.000
_cell.angle_alpha   90.00
_cell.angle_beta   90.00
_cell.angle_gamma   90.00
#
_symmetry.space_group_name_H-M   'P 1'
#
loop_
_entity.id
_entity.type
_entity.pdbx_description
1 polymer ?
#
loop_
_entity_poly.entity_id
_entity_poly.type
_entity_poly.pdbx_seq_one_letter_code
_entity_poly.pdbx_strand_id
1 'polypeptide(L)'
;MFRDLTNRIFGAYLIALAVIIAIQFTVELTYESAQITSLQVWFVLDWFSLIGFVICVAVNFLYMRSSNGGDSITWEKLTSSVLFYISVGLSLAFLHNFVGTLVGGKDDLLFWKFINVVQIPLFAATGFRIVGKK
;
A
#
# COMPACT_ATOMS: atom_id res chain seq x y z
N MET A 1 4.48 10.75 -23.27
CA MET A 1 3.41 11.69 -22.84
C MET A 1 2.29 11.00 -22.05
N PHE A 2 1.45 10.15 -22.65
CA PHE A 2 0.38 9.47 -21.88
C PHE A 2 0.91 8.55 -20.77
N ARG A 3 1.93 7.73 -21.06
CA ARG A 3 2.56 6.85 -20.06
C ARG A 3 3.14 7.62 -18.86
N ASP A 4 3.72 8.80 -19.13
CA ASP A 4 4.36 9.63 -18.10
C ASP A 4 3.32 10.31 -17.22
N LEU A 5 2.20 10.75 -17.81
CA LEU A 5 1.07 11.30 -17.07
C LEU A 5 0.42 10.22 -16.18
N THR A 6 0.17 9.02 -16.72
CA THR A 6 -0.40 7.90 -15.95
C THR A 6 0.48 7.51 -14.76
N ASN A 7 1.80 7.43 -14.97
CA ASN A 7 2.75 7.16 -13.88
C ASN A 7 2.68 8.25 -12.80
N ARG A 8 2.65 9.53 -13.18
CA ARG A 8 2.52 10.62 -12.21
C ARG A 8 1.22 10.56 -11.41
N ILE A 9 0.11 10.21 -12.06
CA ILE A 9 -1.20 10.04 -11.40
C ILE A 9 -1.14 8.90 -10.38
N PHE A 10 -0.64 7.71 -10.77
CA PHE A 10 -0.52 6.58 -9.85
C PHE A 10 0.44 6.86 -8.69
N GLY A 11 1.57 7.52 -8.96
CA GLY A 11 2.51 7.90 -7.93
C GLY A 11 1.91 8.91 -6.93
N ALA A 12 1.26 9.97 -7.43
CA ALA A 12 0.58 10.95 -6.59
C ALA A 12 -0.57 10.34 -5.79
N TYR A 13 -1.34 9.44 -6.39
CA TYR A 13 -2.40 8.69 -5.74
C TYR A 13 -1.89 7.89 -4.54
N LEU A 14 -0.83 7.09 -4.73
CA LEU A 14 -0.24 6.28 -3.65
C LEU A 14 0.32 7.15 -2.52
N ILE A 15 0.99 8.27 -2.84
CA ILE A 15 1.53 9.20 -1.85
C ILE A 15 0.39 9.84 -1.05
N ALA A 16 -0.64 10.35 -1.74
CA ALA A 16 -1.80 10.97 -1.10
C ALA A 16 -2.51 9.97 -0.18
N LEU A 17 -2.71 8.73 -0.65
CA LEU A 17 -3.32 7.67 0.14
C LEU A 17 -2.50 7.32 1.37
N ALA A 18 -1.17 7.23 1.25
CA ALA A 18 -0.27 7.01 2.40
C ALA A 18 -0.41 8.12 3.45
N VAL A 19 -0.49 9.38 3.03
CA VAL A 19 -0.69 10.53 3.93
C VAL A 19 -2.05 10.46 4.62
N ILE A 20 -3.13 10.17 3.88
CA ILE A 20 -4.48 10.07 4.43
C ILE A 20 -4.55 8.94 5.48
N ILE A 21 -4.01 7.76 5.16
CA ILE A 21 -3.97 6.62 6.09
C ILE A 21 -3.15 6.97 7.34
N ALA A 22 -2.00 7.63 7.18
CA ALA A 22 -1.18 8.06 8.32
C ALA A 22 -1.91 9.05 9.23
N ILE A 23 -2.64 10.02 8.65
CA ILE A 23 -3.46 10.96 9.40
C ILE A 23 -4.58 10.22 10.14
N GLN A 24 -5.35 9.38 9.44
CA GLN A 24 -6.45 8.63 10.04
C GLN A 24 -5.97 7.74 11.19
N PHE A 25 -4.87 7.01 10.97
CA PHE A 25 -4.26 6.16 11.99
C PHE A 25 -3.82 6.96 13.22
N THR A 26 -3.23 8.15 13.01
CA THR A 26 -2.81 9.04 14.10
C THR A 26 -4.00 9.62 14.86
N VAL A 27 -5.05 10.03 14.16
CA VAL A 27 -6.28 10.57 14.76
C VAL A 27 -6.97 9.52 15.62
N GLU A 28 -7.12 8.28 15.12
CA GLU A 28 -7.72 7.19 15.90
C GLU A 28 -6.93 6.87 17.18
N LEU A 29 -5.60 6.89 17.11
CA LEU A 29 -4.75 6.66 18.27
C LEU A 29 -4.82 7.78 19.31
N THR A 30 -5.10 9.01 18.87
CA THR A 30 -5.01 10.20 19.73
C THR A 30 -6.37 10.61 20.31
N TYR A 31 -7.47 10.37 19.60
CA TYR A 31 -8.81 10.83 19.98
C TYR A 31 -9.78 9.67 20.20
N GLU A 32 -10.14 9.43 21.48
CA GLU A 32 -11.07 8.36 21.88
C GLU A 32 -12.47 8.53 21.27
N SER A 33 -12.95 9.76 21.13
CA SER A 33 -14.25 10.07 20.50
C SER A 33 -14.30 9.82 18.99
N ALA A 34 -13.15 9.63 18.33
CA ALA A 34 -13.08 9.35 16.90
C ALA A 34 -13.33 7.87 16.57
N GLN A 35 -13.35 6.96 17.56
CA GLN A 35 -13.42 5.52 17.31
C GLN A 35 -14.72 5.07 16.64
N ILE A 36 -15.86 5.71 16.93
CA ILE A 36 -17.18 5.34 16.38
C ILE A 36 -17.29 5.71 14.89
N THR A 37 -16.78 6.87 14.49
CA THR A 37 -16.72 7.30 13.09
C THR A 37 -15.54 6.69 12.33
N SER A 38 -14.48 6.26 13.05
CA SER A 38 -13.28 5.67 12.45
C SER A 38 -13.61 4.42 11.62
N LEU A 39 -14.48 3.55 12.11
CA LEU A 39 -14.89 2.33 11.40
C LEU A 39 -15.47 2.61 10.00
N GLN A 40 -16.30 3.65 9.88
CA GLN A 40 -16.87 4.04 8.57
C GLN A 40 -15.80 4.62 7.64
N VAL A 41 -14.87 5.40 8.18
CA VAL A 41 -13.76 5.97 7.39
C VAL A 41 -12.83 4.87 6.90
N TRP A 42 -12.47 3.90 7.75
CA TRP A 42 -11.64 2.76 7.37
C TRP A 42 -12.29 1.92 6.27
N PHE A 43 -13.60 1.64 6.38
CA PHE A 43 -14.29 0.89 5.33
C PHE A 43 -14.18 1.56 3.96
N VAL A 44 -14.25 2.89 3.90
CA VAL A 44 -14.04 3.64 2.65
C VAL A 44 -12.57 3.59 2.23
N LEU A 45 -11.64 3.81 3.15
CA LEU A 45 -10.20 3.75 2.88
C LEU A 45 -9.75 2.39 2.39
N ASP A 46 -10.35 1.29 2.86
CA ASP A 46 -10.01 -0.07 2.45
C ASP A 46 -10.24 -0.29 0.95
N TRP A 47 -11.32 0.25 0.38
CA TRP A 47 -11.55 0.21 -1.07
C TRP A 47 -10.47 0.95 -1.86
N PHE A 48 -9.99 2.09 -1.36
CA PHE A 48 -8.87 2.80 -1.97
C PHE A 48 -7.55 2.06 -1.76
N SER A 49 -7.30 1.50 -0.57
CA SER A 49 -6.13 0.68 -0.25
C SER A 49 -6.05 -0.54 -1.15
N LEU A 50 -7.18 -1.19 -1.46
CA LEU A 50 -7.25 -2.29 -2.42
C LEU A 50 -6.69 -1.90 -3.79
N ILE A 51 -7.11 -0.74 -4.32
CA ILE A 51 -6.58 -0.20 -5.59
C ILE A 51 -5.09 0.11 -5.45
N GLY A 52 -4.68 0.72 -4.32
CA GLY A 52 -3.28 1.00 -4.01
C GLY A 52 -2.40 -0.24 -4.01
N PHE A 53 -2.87 -1.34 -3.43
CA PHE A 53 -2.21 -2.64 -3.41
C PHE A 53 -2.02 -3.21 -4.82
N VAL A 54 -3.06 -3.16 -5.66
CA VAL A 54 -2.96 -3.61 -7.06
C VAL A 54 -1.89 -2.81 -7.81
N ILE A 55 -1.86 -1.49 -7.64
CA ILE A 55 -0.83 -0.64 -8.24
C ILE A 55 0.55 -1.03 -7.71
N CYS A 56 0.71 -1.22 -6.41
CA CYS A 56 2.00 -1.58 -5.80
C CYS A 56 2.53 -2.91 -6.32
N VAL A 57 1.69 -3.95 -6.36
CA VAL A 57 2.08 -5.26 -6.88
C VAL A 57 2.47 -5.15 -8.36
N ALA A 58 1.64 -4.51 -9.18
CA ALA A 58 1.91 -4.38 -10.62
C ALA A 58 3.20 -3.59 -10.89
N VAL A 59 3.40 -2.46 -10.21
CA VAL A 59 4.58 -1.63 -10.37
C VAL A 59 5.82 -2.35 -9.88
N ASN A 60 5.82 -2.86 -8.64
CA ASN A 60 7.00 -3.52 -8.08
C ASN A 60 7.36 -4.81 -8.85
N PHE A 61 6.38 -5.51 -9.43
CA PHE A 61 6.62 -6.61 -10.36
C PHE A 61 7.39 -6.16 -11.60
N LEU A 62 6.96 -5.06 -12.25
CA LEU A 62 7.63 -4.52 -13.43
C LEU A 62 9.07 -4.07 -13.11
N TYR A 63 9.28 -3.45 -11.95
CA TYR A 63 10.62 -3.07 -11.49
C TYR A 63 11.50 -4.30 -11.24
N MET A 64 11.01 -5.29 -10.49
CA MET A 64 11.73 -6.54 -10.25
C MET A 64 12.12 -7.23 -11.56
N ARG A 65 11.18 -7.32 -12.51
CA ARG A 65 11.44 -7.90 -13.83
C ARG A 65 12.52 -7.13 -14.59
N SER A 66 12.49 -5.80 -14.56
CA SER A 66 13.50 -4.97 -15.23
C SER A 66 14.89 -5.08 -14.59
N SER A 67 14.98 -5.25 -13.27
CA SER A 67 16.25 -5.36 -12.54
C SER A 67 16.91 -6.74 -12.66
N ASN A 68 16.22 -7.74 -13.20
CA ASN A 68 16.73 -9.12 -13.31
C ASN A 68 17.59 -9.37 -14.56
N GLY A 69 17.85 -8.36 -15.40
CA GLY A 69 18.59 -8.49 -16.66
C GLY A 69 20.12 -8.59 -16.57
N GLY A 70 20.69 -8.94 -15.40
CA GLY A 70 22.14 -9.04 -15.21
C GLY A 70 22.55 -10.03 -14.11
N ASP A 71 23.79 -10.53 -14.24
CA ASP A 71 24.35 -11.64 -13.43
C ASP A 71 24.75 -11.23 -12.00
N SER A 72 24.96 -9.93 -11.74
CA SER A 72 25.32 -9.46 -10.40
C SER A 72 24.10 -9.09 -9.54
N ILE A 73 24.18 -9.40 -8.25
CA ILE A 73 23.21 -8.93 -7.24
C ILE A 73 23.54 -7.47 -6.92
N THR A 74 22.75 -6.54 -7.43
CA THR A 74 22.83 -5.13 -7.09
C THR A 74 21.84 -4.77 -5.98
N TRP A 75 22.13 -3.70 -5.23
CA TRP A 75 21.20 -3.16 -4.23
C TRP A 75 19.82 -2.84 -4.82
N GLU A 76 19.75 -2.36 -6.06
CA GLU A 76 18.50 -2.08 -6.74
C GLU A 76 17.66 -3.34 -7.00
N LYS A 77 18.31 -4.46 -7.36
CA LYS A 77 17.68 -5.76 -7.58
C LYS A 77 17.12 -6.33 -6.27
N LEU A 78 17.89 -6.22 -5.18
CA LEU A 78 17.45 -6.62 -3.85
C LEU A 78 16.24 -5.81 -3.39
N THR A 79 16.34 -4.48 -3.42
CA THR A 79 15.25 -3.57 -3.01
C THR A 79 13.98 -3.78 -3.82
N SER A 80 14.09 -4.00 -5.13
CA SER A 80 12.92 -4.26 -5.99
C SER A 80 12.23 -5.58 -5.66
N SER A 81 13.02 -6.62 -5.40
CA SER A 81 12.49 -7.94 -5.03
C SER A 81 11.81 -7.90 -3.67
N VAL A 82 12.45 -7.27 -2.68
CA VAL A 82 11.89 -7.10 -1.32
C VAL A 82 10.58 -6.32 -1.36
N LEU A 83 10.54 -5.17 -2.05
CA LEU A 83 9.32 -4.39 -2.20
C LEU A 83 8.21 -5.17 -2.90
N PHE A 84 8.54 -5.99 -3.91
CA PHE A 84 7.57 -6.84 -4.58
C PHE A 84 6.99 -7.89 -3.63
N TYR A 85 7.81 -8.66 -2.92
CA TYR A 85 7.32 -9.68 -2.00
C TYR A 85 6.55 -9.09 -0.81
N ILE A 86 6.98 -7.94 -0.28
CA ILE A 86 6.21 -7.19 0.72
C ILE A 86 4.86 -6.77 0.15
N SER A 87 4.82 -6.24 -1.09
CA SER A 87 3.57 -5.85 -1.73
C SER A 87 2.61 -7.03 -1.84
N VAL A 88 3.09 -8.18 -2.32
CA VAL A 88 2.27 -9.40 -2.47
C VAL A 88 1.79 -9.90 -1.11
N GLY A 89 2.70 -10.06 -0.15
CA GLY A 89 2.35 -10.55 1.19
C GLY A 89 1.35 -9.65 1.90
N LEU A 90 1.54 -8.33 1.83
CA LEU A 90 0.64 -7.36 2.45
C LEU A 90 -0.71 -7.29 1.72
N SER A 91 -0.74 -7.41 0.40
CA SER A 91 -1.99 -7.47 -0.38
C SER A 91 -2.81 -8.72 -0.03
N LEU A 92 -2.16 -9.88 0.12
CA LEU A 92 -2.84 -11.11 0.53
C LEU A 92 -3.34 -11.04 1.97
N ALA A 93 -2.54 -10.51 2.88
CA ALA A 93 -2.95 -10.25 4.27
C ALA A 93 -4.15 -9.31 4.34
N PHE A 94 -4.11 -8.22 3.58
CA PHE A 94 -5.21 -7.26 3.45
C PHE A 94 -6.47 -7.93 2.89
N LEU A 95 -6.36 -8.66 1.76
CA LEU A 95 -7.50 -9.32 1.14
C LEU A 95 -8.13 -10.38 2.05
N HIS A 96 -7.32 -11.18 2.73
CA HIS A 96 -7.82 -12.17 3.68
C HIS A 96 -8.65 -11.51 4.78
N ASN A 97 -8.14 -10.42 5.36
CA ASN A 97 -8.84 -9.73 6.44
C ASN A 97 -10.07 -8.97 5.93
N PHE A 98 -9.95 -8.26 4.81
CA PHE A 98 -11.03 -7.51 4.17
C PHE A 98 -12.21 -8.40 3.78
N VAL A 99 -11.94 -9.53 3.13
CA VAL A 99 -12.98 -10.53 2.81
C VAL A 99 -13.58 -11.11 4.09
N GLY A 100 -12.75 -11.39 5.10
CA GLY A 100 -13.19 -11.82 6.43
C GLY A 100 -14.21 -10.88 7.04
N THR A 101 -13.94 -9.57 7.06
CA THR A 101 -14.86 -8.53 7.53
C THR A 101 -16.16 -8.51 6.73
N LEU A 102 -16.09 -8.62 5.40
CA LEU A 102 -17.27 -8.61 4.52
C LEU A 102 -18.20 -9.81 4.74
N VAL A 103 -17.66 -10.97 5.11
CA VAL A 103 -18.46 -12.19 5.36
C VAL A 103 -18.87 -12.35 6.83
N GLY A 104 -18.64 -11.34 7.67
CA GLY A 104 -19.03 -11.35 9.08
C GLY A 104 -18.10 -12.18 9.98
N GLY A 105 -16.84 -12.38 9.55
CA GLY A 105 -15.79 -12.97 10.38
C GLY A 105 -15.43 -12.08 11.57
N LYS A 106 -14.70 -12.65 12.54
CA LYS A 106 -14.17 -11.86 13.65
C LYS A 106 -13.00 -11.02 13.16
N ASP A 107 -13.12 -9.70 13.29
CA ASP A 107 -12.04 -8.78 12.96
C ASP A 107 -10.88 -8.94 13.95
N ASP A 108 -9.72 -9.35 13.45
CA ASP A 108 -8.48 -9.26 14.21
C ASP A 108 -7.95 -7.82 14.13
N LEU A 109 -8.32 -7.02 15.14
CA LEU A 109 -7.95 -5.62 15.25
C LEU A 109 -6.43 -5.40 15.29
N LEU A 110 -5.66 -6.33 15.86
CA LEU A 110 -4.20 -6.23 15.88
C LEU A 110 -3.62 -6.45 14.49
N PHE A 111 -4.16 -7.41 13.75
CA PHE A 111 -3.76 -7.68 12.37
C PHE A 111 -4.09 -6.51 11.44
N TRP A 112 -5.26 -5.89 11.60
CA TRP A 112 -5.62 -4.65 10.89
C TRP A 112 -4.66 -3.51 11.18
N LYS A 113 -4.33 -3.26 12.45
CA LYS A 113 -3.35 -2.22 12.83
C LYS A 113 -1.98 -2.49 12.22
N PHE A 114 -1.53 -3.75 12.20
CA PHE A 114 -0.29 -4.13 11.54
C PHE A 114 -0.30 -3.80 10.04
N ILE A 115 -1.37 -4.20 9.32
CA ILE A 115 -1.52 -3.88 7.90
C ILE A 115 -1.48 -2.36 7.68
N ASN A 116 -2.21 -1.60 8.50
CA ASN A 116 -2.30 -0.15 8.39
C ASN A 116 -0.95 0.55 8.60
N VAL A 117 -0.12 0.07 9.52
CA VAL A 117 1.22 0.62 9.75
C VAL A 117 2.16 0.29 8.59
N VAL A 118 2.12 -0.95 8.07
CA VAL A 118 3.07 -1.39 7.03
C VAL A 118 2.69 -0.86 5.64
N GLN A 119 1.40 -0.62 5.36
CA GLN A 119 0.98 -0.13 4.05
C GLN A 119 1.40 1.32 3.81
N ILE A 120 1.51 2.16 4.85
CA ILE A 120 1.95 3.56 4.74
C ILE A 120 3.33 3.67 4.05
N PRO A 121 4.43 3.07 4.59
CA PRO A 121 5.73 3.15 3.96
C PRO A 121 5.76 2.43 2.61
N LEU A 122 4.98 1.37 2.40
CA LEU A 122 4.90 0.68 1.11
C LEU A 122 4.32 1.59 0.01
N PHE A 123 3.17 2.23 0.29
CA PHE A 123 2.51 3.14 -0.64
C PHE A 123 3.37 4.37 -0.91
N ALA A 124 3.96 4.95 0.14
CA ALA A 124 4.89 6.08 0.00
C ALA A 124 6.12 5.69 -0.86
N ALA A 125 6.81 4.60 -0.52
CA ALA A 125 8.00 4.16 -1.25
C ALA A 125 7.72 3.86 -2.71
N THR A 126 6.62 3.14 -3.00
CA THR A 126 6.21 2.84 -4.36
C THR A 126 5.81 4.12 -5.11
N GLY A 127 5.04 5.00 -4.47
CA GLY A 127 4.62 6.27 -5.05
C GLY A 127 5.79 7.18 -5.43
N PHE A 128 6.73 7.40 -4.51
CA PHE A 128 7.94 8.17 -4.78
C PHE A 128 8.79 7.54 -5.89
N ARG A 129 8.87 6.21 -5.94
CA ARG A 129 9.61 5.49 -6.98
C ARG A 129 9.03 5.69 -8.37
N ILE A 130 7.71 5.82 -8.49
CA ILE A 130 7.03 6.11 -9.75
C ILE A 130 7.24 7.57 -10.16
N VAL A 131 7.06 8.53 -9.23
CA VAL A 131 7.21 9.97 -9.51
C VAL A 131 8.67 10.36 -9.80
N GLY A 132 9.62 9.74 -9.12
CA GLY A 132 11.05 10.04 -9.22
C GLY A 132 11.73 9.59 -10.52
N LYS A 133 11.07 8.77 -11.35
CA LYS A 133 11.57 8.45 -12.70
C LYS A 133 11.35 9.65 -13.62
N LYS A 134 12.42 10.42 -13.84
CA LYS A 134 12.56 11.35 -14.97
C LYS A 134 13.12 10.64 -16.18
#